data_AF-A0AAE1ZMG9-F1
#
_entry.id   AF-A0AAE1ZMG9-F1
#
_cell.length_a   1.000
_cell.length_b   1.000
_cell.length_c   1.000
_cell.angle_alpha   90.00
_cell.angle_beta   90.00
_cell.angle_gamma   90.00
#
_symmetry.space_group_name_H-M   'P 1'
#
loop_
_entity.id
_entity.type
_entity.pdbx_description
1 polymer ?
#
loop_
_entity_poly.entity_id
_entity_poly.type
_entity_poly.pdbx_seq_one_letter_code
_entity_poly.pdbx_strand_id
1 'polypeptide(L)' 'MFRRKAFLHWYTGEGMDEMEFTEAESNMNDLVSEYQRCQDATIDDDDIE' A
#
# COMPACT_ATOMS: atom_id res chain seq x y z
N MET A 1 -1.86 -12.01 -5.29
CA MET A 1 -0.59 -12.69 -5.64
C MET A 1 0.24 -12.96 -4.41
N PHE A 2 0.63 -11.93 -3.64
CA PHE A 2 1.42 -12.07 -2.40
C PHE A 2 0.75 -13.00 -1.34
N ARG A 3 -0.56 -12.83 -1.06
CA ARG A 3 -1.32 -13.72 -0.14
C ARG A 3 -1.34 -15.21 -0.53
N ARG A 4 -1.03 -15.55 -1.78
CA ARG A 4 -0.95 -16.94 -2.27
C ARG A 4 0.50 -17.42 -2.40
N LYS A 5 1.45 -16.63 -1.90
CA LYS A 5 2.90 -16.77 -2.10
C LYS A 5 3.30 -17.01 -3.56
N ALA A 6 2.51 -16.42 -4.47
CA ALA A 6 2.71 -16.33 -5.90
C ALA A 6 4.14 -15.89 -6.26
N PHE A 7 5.00 -16.73 -6.84
CA PHE A 7 6.29 -16.33 -7.43
C PHE A 7 7.32 -15.70 -6.46
N LEU A 8 7.15 -15.84 -5.13
CA LEU A 8 8.04 -15.24 -4.13
C LEU A 8 9.51 -15.66 -4.28
N HIS A 9 9.74 -16.92 -4.64
CA HIS A 9 11.08 -17.50 -4.73
C HIS A 9 12.04 -16.79 -5.72
N TRP A 10 11.53 -16.07 -6.72
CA TRP A 10 12.36 -15.27 -7.62
C TRP A 10 12.93 -14.02 -6.96
N TYR A 11 12.29 -13.53 -5.91
CA TYR A 11 12.72 -12.34 -5.18
C TYR A 11 13.53 -12.73 -3.94
N THR A 12 13.09 -13.75 -3.20
CA THR A 12 13.85 -14.26 -2.06
C THR A 12 15.15 -14.95 -2.48
N GLY A 13 15.21 -15.49 -3.70
CA GLY A 13 16.43 -16.06 -4.28
C GLY A 13 17.52 -15.02 -4.57
N GLU A 14 17.15 -13.75 -4.76
CA GLU A 14 18.06 -12.62 -4.95
C GLU A 14 18.45 -11.94 -3.61
N GLY A 15 18.02 -12.51 -2.48
CA GLY A 15 18.37 -12.04 -1.12
C GLY A 15 17.35 -11.12 -0.46
N MET A 16 16.16 -10.95 -1.05
CA MET A 16 15.07 -10.15 -0.50
C MET A 16 14.35 -10.92 0.64
N ASP A 17 13.96 -10.22 1.72
CA ASP A 17 13.21 -10.84 2.84
C ASP A 17 11.70 -10.86 2.55
N GLU A 18 10.98 -11.90 3.00
CA GLU A 18 9.51 -11.94 2.90
C GLU A 18 8.86 -10.77 3.68
N MET A 19 9.50 -10.28 4.75
CA MET A 19 9.04 -9.14 5.53
C MET A 19 9.03 -7.84 4.72
N GLU A 20 9.97 -7.66 3.80
CA GLU A 20 10.05 -6.46 2.95
C GLU A 20 8.81 -6.32 2.06
N PHE A 21 8.18 -7.43 1.67
CA PHE A 21 6.91 -7.39 0.94
C PHE A 21 5.74 -6.92 1.81
N THR A 22 5.75 -7.27 3.09
CA THR A 22 4.72 -6.85 4.05
C THR A 22 4.86 -5.35 4.36
N GLU A 23 6.10 -4.88 4.49
CA GLU A 23 6.40 -3.45 4.63
C GLU A 23 6.00 -2.66 3.38
N ALA A 24 6.31 -3.17 2.19
CA ALA A 24 5.89 -2.55 0.93
C ALA A 24 4.36 -2.50 0.78
N GLU A 25 3.63 -3.54 1.22
CA GLU A 25 2.16 -3.54 1.25
C GLU A 25 1.64 -2.46 2.21
N SER A 26 2.22 -2.32 3.41
CA SER A 26 1.86 -1.27 4.36
C SER A 26 2.09 0.12 3.78
N ASN A 27 3.27 0.38 3.23
CA ASN A 27 3.63 1.68 2.66
C ASN A 27 2.66 2.10 1.53
N MET A 28 2.24 1.15 0.70
CA MET A 28 1.26 1.41 -0.36
C MET A 28 -0.14 1.71 0.21
N ASN A 29 -0.57 1.01 1.25
CA ASN A 29 -1.85 1.26 1.91
C ASN A 29 -1.86 2.61 2.64
N ASP A 30 -0.75 2.98 3.28
CA ASP A 30 -0.59 4.28 3.92
C ASP A 30 -0.69 5.39 2.87
N LEU A 31 -0.02 5.24 1.73
CA LEU A 31 -0.11 6.19 0.62
C LEU A 31 -1.55 6.34 0.10
N VAL A 32 -2.26 5.23 -0.13
CA VAL A 32 -3.67 5.25 -0.55
C VAL A 32 -4.54 5.96 0.49
N SER A 33 -4.31 5.68 1.77
CA SER A 33 -5.07 6.29 2.87
C SER A 33 -4.84 7.81 2.95
N GLU A 34 -3.61 8.26 2.74
CA GLU A 34 -3.29 9.70 2.69
C GLU A 34 -4.01 10.38 1.51
N TYR A 35 -4.03 9.76 0.33
CA TYR A 35 -4.79 10.30 -0.81
C TYR A 35 -6.30 10.34 -0.53
N GLN A 36 -6.86 9.28 0.05
CA GLN A 36 -8.27 9.24 0.42
C GLN A 36 -8.61 10.34 1.42
N ARG A 37 -7.76 10.54 2.44
CA ARG A 37 -7.94 11.60 3.44
C ARG A 37 -7.89 12.99 2.81
N CYS A 38 -6.97 13.23 1.88
CA CYS A 38 -6.90 14.50 1.15
C CYS A 38 -8.16 14.73 0.28
N GLN A 39 -8.67 13.68 -0.35
CA GLN A 39 -9.90 13.74 -1.13
C GLN A 39 -11.11 14.06 -0.23
N ASP A 40 -11.27 13.34 0.88
CA ASP A 40 -12.40 13.53 1.79
C ASP A 40 -12.35 14.92 2.44
N ALA A 41 -11.15 15.44 2.75
CA ALA A 41 -10.96 16.79 3.28
C ALA A 41 -11.25 17.89 2.25
N THR A 42 -11.06 17.64 0.95
CA THR A 42 -11.46 18.60 -0.11
C THR A 42 -12.96 18.57 -0.37
N ILE A 43 -13.58 17.39 -0.26
CA ILE A 43 -15.03 17.25 -0.41
C ILE A 43 -15.78 17.91 0.76
N ASP A 44 -15.30 17.78 2.00
CA ASP A 44 -15.92 18.43 3.17
C ASP A 44 -15.88 19.98 3.08
N ASP A 45 -14.82 20.56 2.51
CA ASP A 45 -14.75 22.01 2.25
C ASP A 45 -15.69 22.47 1.12
N ASP A 46 -15.91 21.65 0.08
CA ASP A 46 -16.82 21.95 -1.04
C ASP A 46 -18.32 21.71 -0.70
N ASP A 47 -18.63 20.77 0.21
CA ASP A 47 -20.01 20.45 0.64
C ASP A 47 -20.56 21.44 1.71
N ILE A 48 -19.72 22.36 2.24
CA ILE A 48 -20.11 23.39 3.22
C ILE A 48 -20.62 24.70 2.55
N GLU A 49 -20.62 24.80 1.21
CA GLU A 49 -21.22 25.92 0.45
C GLU A 49 -22.71 25.74 0.14
#